data_AF-L8G3Y5-F1
#
_entry.id   AF-L8G3Y5-F1
#
_cell.length_a   1.000
_cell.length_b   1.000
_cell.length_c   1.000
_cell.angle_alpha   90.00
_cell.angle_beta   90.00
_cell.angle_gamma   90.00
#
_symmetry.space_group_name_H-M   'P 1'
#
loop_
_entity.id
_entity.type
_entity.pdbx_description
1 polymer ?
#
loop_
_entity_poly.entity_id
_entity_poly.type
_entity_poly.pdbx_seq_one_letter_code
_entity_poly.pdbx_strand_id
1 'polypeptide(L)' 'MRSTRNRLWPSNYADDKKKNMRLDAGSQVGDKYEVIVQPNKGADNVSVKKAAEANSHQILAKVVVNKNR' A
#
# COMPACT_ATOMS: atom_id res chain seq x y z
N MET A 1 0.26 16.56 -14.28
CA MET A 1 0.99 15.83 -13.23
C MET A 1 0.10 15.73 -11.98
N ARG A 2 -0.59 14.60 -11.79
CA ARG A 2 -1.26 14.19 -10.53
C ARG A 2 -1.19 12.67 -10.49
N SER A 3 -0.14 12.13 -9.86
CA SER A 3 -0.09 10.71 -9.50
C SER A 3 -0.88 10.54 -8.20
N THR A 4 -2.21 10.56 -8.31
CA THR A 4 -3.11 10.19 -7.22
C THR A 4 -3.14 8.66 -7.11
N ARG A 5 -2.05 8.19 -6.49
CA ARG A 5 -1.86 6.99 -5.67
C ARG A 5 -3.05 6.05 -5.62
N ASN A 6 -2.81 4.80 -6.00
CA ASN A 6 -3.67 3.64 -5.76
C ASN A 6 -3.95 3.36 -4.26
N ARG A 7 -3.76 4.28 -3.31
CA ARG A 7 -3.80 3.95 -1.88
C ARG A 7 -5.22 3.68 -1.39
N LEU A 8 -5.42 2.48 -0.84
CA LEU A 8 -6.65 2.04 -0.18
C LEU A 8 -6.58 2.26 1.33
N TRP A 9 -5.41 2.06 1.93
CA TRP A 9 -5.21 2.26 3.36
C TRP A 9 -3.76 2.65 3.70
N PRO A 10 -3.53 3.52 4.71
CA PRO A 10 -4.53 4.32 5.41
C PRO A 10 -5.13 5.40 4.50
N SER A 11 -6.44 5.63 4.64
CA SER A 11 -7.16 6.65 3.87
C SER A 11 -6.86 8.06 4.36
N ASN A 12 -6.54 8.21 5.65
CA ASN A 12 -6.06 9.45 6.25
C ASN A 12 -4.52 9.50 6.21
N TYR A 13 -3.97 10.41 5.41
CA TYR A 13 -2.53 10.61 5.29
C TYR A 13 -1.89 11.23 6.55
N ALA A 14 -2.67 11.89 7.42
CA ALA A 14 -2.14 12.46 8.66
C ALA A 14 -1.70 11.37 9.65
N ASP A 15 -2.36 10.21 9.66
CA ASP A 15 -2.03 9.07 10.52
C ASP A 15 -1.20 7.99 9.81
N ASP A 16 -0.87 8.19 8.53
CA ASP A 16 -0.09 7.25 7.72
C ASP A 16 1.24 6.89 8.36
N LYS A 17 1.92 7.87 8.95
CA LYS A 17 3.23 7.67 9.60
C LYS A 17 3.20 6.73 10.79
N LYS A 18 2.05 6.60 11.48
CA LYS A 18 1.88 5.66 12.59
C LYS A 18 1.67 4.21 12.11
N LYS A 19 1.54 3.98 10.80
CA LYS A 19 1.31 2.67 10.21
C LYS A 19 2.57 2.18 9.51
N ASN A 20 3.00 0.98 9.89
CA ASN A 20 4.17 0.33 9.29
C ASN A 20 3.90 -0.22 7.88
N MET A 21 2.64 -0.41 7.51
CA MET A 21 2.23 -0.94 6.21
C MET A 21 1.21 -0.03 5.55
N ARG A 22 1.08 -0.18 4.24
CA ARG A 22 0.01 0.43 3.45
C ARG A 22 -0.60 -0.59 2.51
N LEU A 23 -1.86 -0.36 2.17
CA LEU A 23 -2.59 -1.12 1.16
C LEU A 23 -2.78 -0.22 -0.04
N ASP A 24 -2.33 -0.68 -1.20
CA ASP A 24 -2.55 -0.02 -2.47
C ASP A 24 -3.35 -0.95 -3.41
N ALA A 25 -4.25 -0.40 -4.21
CA ALA A 25 -4.95 -1.08 -5.29
C ALA A 25 -3.93 -1.48 -6.35
N GLY A 26 -3.96 -2.76 -6.72
CA GLY A 26 -3.19 -3.29 -7.84
C GLY A 26 -4.01 -3.28 -9.12
N SER A 27 -3.73 -4.25 -10.00
CA SER A 27 -4.41 -4.40 -11.27
C SER A 27 -5.79 -5.04 -11.12
N GLN A 28 -6.64 -4.85 -12.12
CA GLN A 28 -7.86 -5.65 -12.27
C GLN A 28 -7.49 -7.06 -12.74
N VAL A 29 -8.14 -8.09 -12.17
CA VAL A 29 -7.95 -9.50 -12.52
C VAL A 29 -9.33 -10.11 -12.79
N GLY A 30 -9.73 -10.14 -14.06
CA GLY A 30 -11.09 -10.51 -14.45
C GLY A 30 -12.12 -9.54 -13.88
N ASP A 31 -13.08 -10.06 -13.11
CA ASP A 31 -14.11 -9.30 -12.37
C ASP A 31 -13.66 -8.83 -10.98
N LYS A 32 -12.41 -9.11 -10.60
CA LYS A 32 -11.84 -8.82 -9.28
C LYS A 32 -10.75 -7.75 -9.36
N TYR A 33 -10.28 -7.28 -8.21
CA TYR A 33 -9.16 -6.35 -8.13
C TYR A 33 -8.09 -6.84 -7.15
N GLU A 34 -6.85 -6.49 -7.43
CA GLU A 34 -5.73 -6.75 -6.52
C GLU A 34 -5.69 -5.72 -5.39
N VAL A 35 -5.34 -6.18 -4.20
CA VAL A 35 -4.89 -5.36 -3.07
C VAL A 35 -3.46 -5.79 -2.74
N ILE A 36 -2.57 -4.82 -2.71
CA ILE A 36 -1.14 -5.00 -2.53
C ILE A 36 -0.76 -4.44 -1.16
N VAL A 37 -0.13 -5.28 -0.35
CA VAL A 37 0.45 -4.89 0.94
C VAL A 37 1.91 -4.51 0.73
N GLN A 38 2.26 -3.29 1.13
CA GLN A 38 3.62 -2.76 1.01
C GLN A 38 4.10 -2.18 2.34
N PRO A 39 5.43 -2.18 2.61
CA PRO A 39 5.96 -1.46 3.75
C PRO A 39 5.77 0.05 3.54
N ASN A 40 5.45 0.77 4.61
CA ASN A 40 5.16 2.19 4.51
C ASN A 40 6.45 3.02 4.63
N LYS A 41 6.89 3.62 3.52
CA LYS A 41 7.99 4.60 3.49
C LYS A 41 7.72 5.86 4.32
N GLY A 42 6.45 6.14 4.65
CA GLY A 42 6.05 7.21 5.55
C GLY A 42 6.16 6.85 7.03
N ALA A 43 6.41 5.59 7.40
CA ALA A 43 6.35 5.15 8.78
C ALA A 43 7.37 5.85 9.69
N ASP A 44 6.97 6.16 10.92
CA ASP A 44 7.84 6.67 11.99
C ASP A 44 8.83 5.60 12.46
N ASN A 45 8.51 4.32 12.26
CA ASN A 45 9.43 3.23 12.52
C ASN A 45 10.60 3.25 11.50
N VAL A 46 11.78 3.59 11.99
CA VAL A 46 13.00 3.76 11.18
C VAL A 46 13.37 2.50 10.40
N SER A 47 13.23 1.31 11.00
CA SER A 47 13.58 0.05 10.34
C SER A 47 12.63 -0.24 9.16
N VAL A 48 11.34 0.01 9.34
CA VAL A 48 10.34 -0.13 8.27
C VAL A 48 10.58 0.88 7.16
N LYS A 49 10.85 2.14 7.52
CA LYS A 49 11.16 3.18 6.55
C LYS A 49 12.40 2.84 5.72
N LYS A 50 13.48 2.39 6.35
CA LYS A 50 14.71 1.96 5.67
C LYS A 50 14.46 0.76 4.75
N ALA A 51 13.70 -0.24 5.19
CA ALA A 51 13.34 -1.37 4.34
C ALA A 51 12.51 -0.94 3.12
N ALA A 52 11.52 -0.06 3.32
CA ALA A 52 10.71 0.51 2.26
C ALA A 52 11.50 1.42 1.32
N GLU A 53 12.57 2.07 1.78
CA GLU A 53 13.45 2.89 0.96
C GLU A 53 14.41 2.05 0.12
N ALA A 54 14.97 0.98 0.71
CA ALA A 54 15.85 0.05 0.02
C ALA A 54 15.12 -0.74 -1.07
N ASN A 55 13.83 -1.02 -0.90
CA ASN A 55 12.99 -1.63 -1.91
C ASN A 55 11.61 -0.96 -1.98
N SER A 56 11.54 0.18 -2.67
CA SER A 56 10.33 1.01 -2.77
C SER A 56 9.13 0.37 -3.47
N HIS A 57 9.34 -0.76 -4.13
CA HIS A 57 8.31 -1.54 -4.82
C HIS A 57 8.07 -2.90 -4.16
N GLN A 58 8.61 -3.13 -2.96
CA GLN A 58 8.42 -4.40 -2.25
C GLN A 58 6.93 -4.71 -2.07
N ILE A 59 6.55 -5.93 -2.44
CA ILE A 59 5.23 -6.50 -2.20
C ILE A 59 5.40 -7.53 -1.09
N LEU A 60 4.81 -7.26 0.07
CA LEU A 60 4.84 -8.19 1.21
C LEU A 60 3.77 -9.26 1.06
N ALA A 61 2.61 -8.85 0.55
CA ALA A 61 1.52 -9.74 0.20
C ALA A 61 0.67 -9.12 -0.90
N LYS A 62 -0.04 -9.98 -1.64
CA LYS A 62 -1.00 -9.58 -2.65
C LYS A 62 -2.22 -10.49 -2.53
N VAL A 63 -3.40 -9.91 -2.57
CA VAL A 63 -4.67 -10.66 -2.55
C VAL A 63 -5.57 -10.16 -3.66
N VAL A 64 -6.44 -11.04 -4.15
CA VAL A 64 -7.48 -10.70 -5.14
C VAL A 64 -8.81 -10.69 -4.42
N VAL A 65 -9.57 -9.61 -4.58
CA VAL A 65 -10.82 -9.37 -3.86
C VAL A 65 -11.95 -8.98 -4.81
N ASN A 66 -13.15 -9.40 -4.47
CA ASN A 66 -14.36 -9.00 -5.20
C ASN A 66 -14.77 -7.60 -4.71
N LYS A 67 -15.03 -6.66 -5.63
CA LYS A 67 -15.43 -5.28 -5.27
C LYS A 67 -16.89 -5.14 -4.86
N ASN A 68 -17.70 -6.16 -5.12
CA ASN A 68 -19.16 -6.11 -5.01
C ASN A 68 -19.69 -7.00 -3.88
N ARG A 69 -19.23 -6.83 -2.64
CA ARG A 69 -19.89 -7.44 -1.47
C ARG A 69 -20.24 -6.38 -0.44
#